data_AF-A0A151CDX0-F1
#
_entry.id   AF-A0A151CDX0-F1
#
_cell.length_a   1.000
_cell.length_b   1.000
_cell.length_c   1.000
_cell.angle_alpha   90.00
_cell.angle_beta   90.00
_cell.angle_gamma   90.00
#
_symmetry.space_group_name_H-M   'P 1'
#
loop_
_entity.id
_entity.type
_entity.pdbx_description
1 polymer ?
#
loop_
_entity_poly.entity_id
_entity_poly.type
_entity_poly.pdbx_seq_one_letter_code
_entity_poly.pdbx_strand_id
1 'polypeptide(L)'
;MAGGIFMTMAATELSAASFNCHKASTSIEKSICTDRYLNELDGDMGKLYLKAKQYQHDLPSLQKMWIKNRNKECGANTDCLYKWTENRIVNFKNIISDAKAGVPVNAPKKKHVQGGSVYFPEHGIVCDKKADFCADSTGISMGYTKEYLGQAAQDKMIGYVKRDHMELDSYTMSNGIYCDSKAKKCYNNKWKEKVDSHYTNMLFR
;
A
#
# COMPACT_ATOMS: atom_id res chain seq x y z
N MET A 1 38.42 -32.66 -41.34
CA MET A 1 37.15 -32.00 -40.95
C MET A 1 37.15 -31.88 -39.44
N ALA A 2 37.50 -30.73 -38.90
CA ALA A 2 37.57 -30.51 -37.45
C ALA A 2 36.20 -30.05 -36.94
N GLY A 3 35.50 -30.92 -36.22
CA GLY A 3 34.21 -30.61 -35.61
C GLY A 3 34.40 -29.87 -34.29
N GLY A 4 34.02 -28.59 -34.26
CA GLY A 4 34.02 -27.79 -33.04
C GLY A 4 32.80 -28.08 -32.17
N ILE A 5 33.05 -28.51 -30.93
CA ILE A 5 32.03 -28.65 -29.88
C ILE A 5 31.70 -27.25 -29.37
N PHE A 6 30.53 -26.73 -29.74
CA PHE A 6 30.00 -25.48 -29.18
C PHE A 6 29.30 -25.80 -27.86
N MET A 7 30.02 -25.62 -26.74
CA MET A 7 29.45 -25.77 -25.40
C MET A 7 28.67 -24.49 -25.07
N THR A 8 27.35 -24.52 -25.22
CA THR A 8 26.47 -23.40 -24.84
C THR A 8 26.37 -23.34 -23.32
N MET A 9 27.03 -22.35 -22.71
CA MET A 9 26.80 -22.02 -21.30
C MET A 9 25.39 -21.43 -21.18
N ALA A 10 24.43 -22.22 -20.70
CA ALA A 10 23.14 -21.69 -20.26
C ALA A 10 23.40 -20.85 -19.00
N ALA A 11 23.38 -19.52 -19.16
CA ALA A 11 23.40 -18.61 -18.02
C ALA A 11 22.10 -18.85 -17.22
N THR A 12 22.20 -19.52 -16.08
CA THR A 12 21.11 -19.54 -15.12
C THR A 12 21.02 -18.15 -14.52
N GLU A 13 20.06 -17.35 -14.97
CA GLU A 13 19.77 -16.07 -14.35
C GLU A 13 19.38 -16.31 -12.88
N LEU A 14 20.31 -16.02 -11.97
CA LEU A 14 19.99 -15.87 -10.56
C LEU A 14 19.10 -14.63 -10.45
N SER A 15 17.80 -14.85 -10.44
CA SER A 15 16.84 -13.81 -10.13
C SER A 15 17.04 -13.33 -8.70
N ALA A 16 17.13 -12.01 -8.53
CA ALA A 16 17.16 -11.36 -7.22
C ALA A 16 15.76 -11.27 -6.59
N ALA A 17 14.68 -11.41 -7.38
CA ALA A 17 13.31 -11.31 -6.92
C ALA A 17 13.05 -12.20 -5.69
N SER A 18 12.08 -11.81 -4.87
CA SER A 18 11.76 -12.49 -3.61
C SER A 18 11.14 -13.89 -3.76
N PHE A 19 10.99 -14.37 -5.00
CA PHE A 19 10.42 -15.67 -5.36
C PHE A 19 11.16 -16.29 -6.56
N ASN A 20 10.89 -17.57 -6.82
CA ASN A 20 11.52 -18.28 -7.93
C ASN A 20 10.91 -17.88 -9.28
N CYS A 21 11.65 -17.09 -10.06
CA CYS A 21 11.22 -16.62 -11.37
C CYS A 21 10.98 -17.72 -12.41
N HIS A 22 11.60 -18.90 -12.26
CA HIS A 22 11.31 -20.05 -13.13
C HIS A 22 9.90 -20.62 -12.92
N LYS A 23 9.25 -20.28 -11.78
CA LYS A 23 7.88 -20.66 -11.46
C LYS A 23 6.87 -19.53 -11.69
N ALA A 24 7.31 -18.40 -12.25
CA ALA A 24 6.44 -17.27 -12.54
C ALA A 24 5.34 -17.67 -13.54
N SER A 25 4.09 -17.56 -13.11
CA SER A 25 2.92 -18.01 -13.88
C SER A 25 2.02 -16.85 -14.28
N THR A 26 1.96 -15.81 -13.45
CA THR A 26 1.13 -14.61 -13.71
C THR A 26 1.89 -13.57 -14.52
N SER A 27 1.16 -12.69 -15.22
CA SER A 27 1.76 -11.55 -15.94
C SER A 27 2.51 -10.60 -15.00
N ILE A 28 2.06 -10.50 -13.75
CA ILE A 28 2.68 -9.70 -12.69
C ILE A 28 4.03 -10.27 -12.29
N GLU A 29 4.07 -11.58 -11.96
CA GLU A 29 5.31 -12.28 -11.61
C GLU A 29 6.31 -12.22 -12.76
N LYS A 30 5.85 -12.43 -14.00
CA LYS A 30 6.71 -12.30 -15.18
C LYS A 30 7.28 -10.89 -15.30
N SER A 31 6.48 -9.85 -15.08
CA SER A 31 6.96 -8.46 -15.14
C SER A 31 8.03 -8.17 -14.08
N ILE A 32 7.85 -8.67 -12.86
CA ILE A 32 8.87 -8.56 -11.80
C ILE A 32 10.14 -9.32 -12.18
N CYS A 33 10.00 -10.48 -12.82
CA CYS A 33 11.15 -11.29 -13.19
C CYS A 33 11.96 -10.71 -14.36
N THR A 34 11.29 -10.16 -15.38
CA THR A 34 11.95 -9.70 -16.62
C THR A 34 12.50 -8.29 -16.52
N ASP A 35 11.93 -7.45 -15.66
CA ASP A 35 12.47 -6.11 -15.45
C ASP A 35 13.56 -6.16 -14.37
N ARG A 36 14.80 -5.88 -14.78
CA ARG A 36 15.98 -5.94 -13.92
C ARG A 36 15.84 -5.09 -12.65
N TYR A 37 15.39 -3.84 -12.75
CA TYR A 37 15.33 -2.99 -11.55
C TYR A 37 14.21 -3.46 -10.62
N LEU A 38 13.08 -3.89 -11.16
CA LEU A 38 11.94 -4.38 -10.37
C LEU A 38 12.28 -5.71 -9.70
N ASN A 39 13.05 -6.56 -10.39
CA ASN A 39 13.59 -7.81 -9.90
C ASN A 39 14.46 -7.59 -8.66
N GLU A 40 15.45 -6.68 -8.77
CA GLU A 40 16.35 -6.31 -7.68
C GLU A 40 15.57 -5.69 -6.51
N LEU A 41 14.65 -4.77 -6.80
CA LEU A 41 13.83 -4.10 -5.80
C LEU A 41 12.91 -5.06 -5.02
N ASP A 42 12.24 -5.98 -5.71
CA ASP A 42 11.40 -7.02 -5.08
C ASP A 42 12.24 -7.95 -4.21
N GLY A 43 13.46 -8.28 -4.65
CA GLY A 43 14.46 -8.99 -3.86
C GLY A 43 14.82 -8.29 -2.55
N ASP A 44 15.13 -7.01 -2.62
CA ASP A 44 15.47 -6.20 -1.45
C ASP A 44 14.29 -6.01 -0.50
N MET A 45 13.08 -5.84 -1.04
CA MET A 45 11.85 -5.89 -0.25
C MET A 45 11.74 -7.22 0.51
N GLY A 46 11.98 -8.35 -0.17
CA GLY A 46 11.98 -9.68 0.45
C GLY A 46 12.98 -9.80 1.60
N LYS A 47 14.22 -9.33 1.42
CA LYS A 47 15.25 -9.31 2.48
C LYS A 47 14.82 -8.46 3.68
N LEU A 48 14.22 -7.30 3.44
CA LEU A 48 13.74 -6.42 4.51
C LEU A 48 12.52 -7.01 5.23
N TYR A 49 11.60 -7.64 4.51
CA TYR A 49 10.48 -8.37 5.10
C TYR A 49 10.98 -9.43 6.09
N LEU A 50 12.00 -10.20 5.73
CA LEU A 50 12.57 -11.24 6.59
C LEU A 50 13.17 -10.68 7.89
N LYS A 51 13.69 -9.45 7.87
CA LYS A 51 14.18 -8.74 9.06
C LYS A 51 13.01 -8.17 9.86
N ALA A 52 12.10 -7.44 9.21
CA ALA A 52 10.96 -6.79 9.85
C ALA A 52 10.02 -7.78 10.54
N LYS A 53 9.81 -8.99 9.98
CA LYS A 53 8.94 -10.03 10.56
C LYS A 53 9.45 -10.57 11.91
N GLN A 54 10.73 -10.35 12.25
CA GLN A 54 11.28 -10.73 13.55
C GLN A 54 10.78 -9.81 14.67
N TYR A 55 10.32 -8.61 14.31
CA TYR A 55 9.92 -7.55 15.21
C TYR A 55 8.40 -7.43 15.29
N GLN A 56 7.71 -7.60 14.17
CA GLN A 56 6.26 -7.46 14.08
C GLN A 56 5.59 -8.81 13.80
N HIS A 57 4.83 -9.32 14.77
CA HIS A 57 4.28 -10.69 14.74
C HIS A 57 3.21 -10.89 13.65
N ASP A 58 2.37 -9.89 13.40
CA ASP A 58 1.31 -9.92 12.39
C ASP A 58 1.79 -9.56 10.97
N LEU A 59 3.08 -9.23 10.79
CA LEU A 59 3.61 -8.84 9.48
C LEU A 59 3.36 -9.87 8.36
N PRO A 60 3.39 -11.19 8.59
CA PRO A 60 3.09 -12.17 7.54
C PRO A 60 1.66 -12.07 6.98
N SER A 61 0.65 -11.82 7.82
CA SER A 61 -0.73 -11.64 7.34
C SER A 61 -0.88 -10.32 6.60
N LEU A 62 -0.29 -9.25 7.13
CA LEU A 62 -0.25 -7.93 6.47
C LEU A 62 0.45 -7.99 5.11
N GLN A 63 1.55 -8.75 4.99
CA GLN A 63 2.28 -8.88 3.74
C GLN A 63 1.49 -9.62 2.67
N LYS A 64 0.74 -10.67 3.03
CA LYS A 64 -0.15 -11.37 2.10
C LYS A 64 -1.24 -10.43 1.56
N MET A 65 -1.82 -9.61 2.43
CA MET A 65 -2.82 -8.63 2.04
C MET A 65 -2.24 -7.55 1.12
N TRP A 66 -1.07 -7.02 1.47
CA TRP A 66 -0.36 -6.05 0.65
C TRP A 66 -0.07 -6.60 -0.77
N ILE A 67 0.39 -7.85 -0.91
CA ILE A 67 0.62 -8.48 -2.22
C ILE A 67 -0.69 -8.56 -3.02
N LYS A 68 -1.79 -8.95 -2.38
CA LYS A 68 -3.11 -9.04 -3.04
C LYS A 68 -3.55 -7.68 -3.57
N ASN A 69 -3.41 -6.63 -2.76
CA ASN A 69 -3.80 -5.27 -3.14
C ASN A 69 -2.90 -4.74 -4.26
N ARG A 70 -1.57 -4.85 -4.13
CA ARG A 70 -0.62 -4.48 -5.19
C ARG A 70 -0.99 -5.14 -6.52
N ASN A 71 -1.23 -6.45 -6.49
CA ASN A 71 -1.52 -7.20 -7.70
C ASN A 71 -2.85 -6.75 -8.35
N LYS A 72 -3.88 -6.47 -7.52
CA LYS A 72 -5.17 -5.96 -7.99
C LYS A 72 -5.05 -4.57 -8.62
N GLU A 73 -4.32 -3.66 -7.97
CA GLU A 73 -4.22 -2.26 -8.40
C GLU A 73 -3.27 -2.07 -9.59
N CYS A 74 -2.15 -2.80 -9.63
CA CYS A 74 -1.12 -2.60 -10.65
C CYS A 74 -1.27 -3.49 -11.89
N GLY A 75 -1.80 -4.71 -11.76
CA GLY A 75 -1.62 -5.72 -12.80
C GLY A 75 -0.15 -5.86 -13.18
N ALA A 76 0.14 -5.87 -14.48
CA ALA A 76 1.51 -5.96 -15.03
C ALA A 76 2.17 -4.59 -15.30
N ASN A 77 1.61 -3.48 -14.81
CA ASN A 77 2.20 -2.16 -14.97
C ASN A 77 3.45 -2.02 -14.08
N THR A 78 4.63 -1.98 -14.70
CA THR A 78 5.92 -1.96 -13.99
C THR A 78 6.07 -0.71 -13.13
N ASP A 79 5.76 0.49 -13.63
CA ASP A 79 5.83 1.75 -12.85
C ASP A 79 4.99 1.72 -11.57
N CYS A 80 3.80 1.12 -11.64
CA CYS A 80 2.95 0.91 -10.47
C CYS A 80 3.60 -0.07 -9.48
N LEU A 81 4.10 -1.20 -9.99
CA LEU A 81 4.77 -2.22 -9.18
C LEU A 81 6.02 -1.65 -8.48
N TYR A 82 6.79 -0.81 -9.16
CA TYR A 82 7.92 -0.08 -8.58
C TYR A 82 7.49 0.75 -7.37
N LYS A 83 6.57 1.69 -7.58
CA LYS A 83 6.13 2.62 -6.52
C LYS A 83 5.58 1.88 -5.30
N TRP A 84 4.74 0.86 -5.53
CA TRP A 84 4.23 0.04 -4.43
C TRP A 84 5.34 -0.66 -3.67
N THR A 85 6.32 -1.22 -4.38
CA THR A 85 7.43 -1.98 -3.78
C THR A 85 8.40 -1.06 -3.02
N GLU A 86 8.71 0.13 -3.55
CA GLU A 86 9.50 1.16 -2.86
C GLU A 86 8.83 1.60 -1.55
N ASN A 87 7.54 1.90 -1.60
CA ASN A 87 6.77 2.28 -0.42
C ASN A 87 6.79 1.16 0.64
N ARG A 88 6.71 -0.10 0.21
CA ARG A 88 6.77 -1.24 1.12
C ARG A 88 8.16 -1.42 1.74
N ILE A 89 9.22 -1.19 0.97
CA ILE A 89 10.60 -1.16 1.46
C ILE A 89 10.77 -0.11 2.56
N VAL A 90 10.26 1.10 2.35
CA VAL A 90 10.31 2.18 3.36
C VAL A 90 9.57 1.77 4.63
N ASN A 91 8.38 1.18 4.51
CA ASN A 91 7.62 0.67 5.65
C ASN A 91 8.43 -0.34 6.48
N PHE A 92 9.08 -1.31 5.84
CA PHE A 92 9.93 -2.28 6.54
C PHE A 92 11.18 -1.67 7.18
N LYS A 93 11.82 -0.71 6.49
CA LYS A 93 12.95 0.04 7.07
C LYS A 93 12.54 0.77 8.35
N ASN A 94 11.34 1.34 8.39
CA ASN A 94 10.80 2.01 9.57
C ASN A 94 10.57 1.01 10.71
N ILE A 95 9.92 -0.14 10.45
CA ILE A 95 9.72 -1.20 11.47
C ILE A 95 11.06 -1.64 12.07
N ILE A 96 12.07 -1.86 11.24
CA ILE A 96 13.41 -2.29 11.68
C ILE A 96 14.10 -1.18 12.49
N SER A 97 13.98 0.08 12.06
CA SER A 97 14.61 1.22 12.74
C SER A 97 13.97 1.49 14.10
N ASP A 98 12.63 1.44 14.17
CA ASP A 98 11.85 1.55 15.39
C ASP A 98 12.24 0.45 16.38
N ALA A 99 12.33 -0.80 15.93
CA ALA A 99 12.75 -1.92 16.77
C ALA A 99 14.16 -1.73 17.34
N LYS A 100 15.10 -1.26 16.52
CA LYS A 100 16.48 -0.98 16.95
C LYS A 100 16.56 0.17 17.95
N ALA A 101 15.66 1.14 17.85
CA ALA A 101 15.54 2.24 18.80
C ALA A 101 14.78 1.85 20.08
N GLY A 102 14.38 0.58 20.24
CA GLY A 102 13.62 0.11 21.40
C GLY A 102 12.18 0.59 21.41
N VAL A 103 11.66 1.08 20.27
CA VAL A 103 10.25 1.43 20.12
C VAL A 103 9.45 0.12 20.01
N PRO A 104 8.44 -0.10 20.86
CA PRO A 104 7.71 -1.36 20.82
C PRO A 104 6.93 -1.51 19.51
N VAL A 105 7.41 -2.43 18.68
CA VAL A 105 6.93 -2.83 17.34
C VAL A 105 5.59 -3.57 17.34
N ASN A 106 5.11 -4.00 18.51
CA ASN A 106 3.74 -4.48 18.73
C ASN A 106 3.00 -3.65 19.79
N ALA A 107 3.52 -2.48 20.18
CA ALA A 107 2.67 -1.51 20.86
C ALA A 107 1.70 -0.94 19.82
N PRO A 108 0.43 -0.66 20.19
CA PRO A 108 -0.36 0.28 19.40
C PRO A 108 0.52 1.51 19.23
N LYS A 109 0.98 1.77 18.00
CA LYS A 109 1.86 2.90 17.71
C LYS A 109 1.24 4.09 18.41
N LYS A 110 1.93 4.61 19.44
CA LYS A 110 1.44 5.75 20.21
C LYS A 110 1.01 6.75 19.16
N LYS A 111 -0.27 7.11 19.21
CA LYS A 111 -0.90 8.11 18.36
C LYS A 111 0.15 9.16 18.08
N HIS A 112 0.54 9.35 16.82
CA HIS A 112 1.02 10.66 16.46
C HIS A 112 -0.14 11.59 16.79
N VAL A 113 -0.02 12.22 17.95
CA VAL A 113 -0.88 13.29 18.42
C VAL A 113 -0.60 14.43 17.45
N GLN A 114 -1.37 14.45 16.37
CA GLN A 114 -1.85 15.70 15.80
C GLN A 114 -3.32 15.70 16.20
N GLY A 115 -3.74 16.70 16.98
CA GLY A 115 -5.08 16.77 17.58
C GLY A 115 -6.20 16.97 16.56
N GLY A 116 -6.38 16.03 15.64
CA GLY A 116 -7.41 16.03 14.62
C GLY A 116 -8.08 14.66 14.53
N SER A 117 -9.37 14.66 14.18
CA SER A 117 -10.15 13.46 13.88
C SER A 117 -9.70 12.75 12.62
N VAL A 118 -8.94 13.42 11.75
CA VAL A 118 -8.46 12.91 10.45
C VAL A 118 -6.99 12.52 10.52
N TYR A 119 -6.63 11.32 10.06
CA TYR A 119 -5.27 10.78 10.11
C TYR A 119 -4.99 9.79 8.99
N PHE A 120 -3.71 9.55 8.69
CA PHE A 120 -3.26 8.55 7.70
C PHE A 120 -2.63 7.35 8.42
N PRO A 121 -3.35 6.22 8.60
CA PRO A 121 -2.74 5.03 9.21
C PRO A 121 -1.59 4.47 8.37
N GLU A 122 -1.72 4.57 7.04
CA GLU A 122 -0.72 4.16 6.05
C GLU A 122 -0.76 5.13 4.86
N HIS A 123 0.28 5.08 4.02
CA HIS A 123 0.25 5.80 2.75
C HIS A 123 -0.87 5.23 1.86
N GLY A 124 -1.68 6.10 1.27
CA GLY A 124 -2.82 5.71 0.45
C GLY A 124 -4.10 5.40 1.22
N ILE A 125 -4.11 5.60 2.54
CA ILE A 125 -5.30 5.41 3.39
C ILE A 125 -5.46 6.62 4.28
N VAL A 126 -6.64 7.23 4.26
CA VAL A 126 -7.04 8.29 5.19
C VAL A 126 -8.23 7.83 6.02
N CYS A 127 -8.21 8.11 7.31
CA CYS A 127 -9.28 7.77 8.23
C CYS A 127 -9.75 9.02 8.97
N ASP A 128 -11.06 9.12 9.13
CA ASP A 128 -11.72 10.15 9.92
C ASP A 128 -12.53 9.52 11.05
N LYS A 129 -12.03 9.67 12.28
CA LYS A 129 -12.66 9.16 13.50
C LYS A 129 -13.96 9.86 13.85
N LYS A 130 -14.14 11.11 13.41
CA LYS A 130 -15.35 11.89 13.72
C LYS A 130 -16.43 11.62 12.69
N ALA A 131 -16.05 11.37 11.45
CA ALA A 131 -16.96 11.00 10.38
C ALA A 131 -17.21 9.49 10.25
N ASP A 132 -16.52 8.66 11.06
CA ASP A 132 -16.64 7.20 11.11
C ASP A 132 -16.38 6.49 9.78
N PHE A 133 -15.44 6.99 8.97
CA PHE A 133 -15.05 6.33 7.74
C PHE A 133 -13.55 6.40 7.49
N CYS A 134 -13.04 5.40 6.77
CA CYS A 134 -11.75 5.47 6.10
C CYS A 134 -11.94 5.40 4.60
N ALA A 135 -11.01 5.98 3.87
CA ALA A 135 -10.98 6.00 2.42
C ALA A 135 -9.59 5.70 1.90
N ASP A 136 -9.54 5.18 0.68
CA ASP A 136 -8.31 4.95 -0.08
C ASP A 136 -8.39 5.66 -1.43
N SER A 137 -7.46 5.33 -2.34
CA SER A 137 -7.40 5.92 -3.68
C SER A 137 -8.66 5.72 -4.55
N THR A 138 -9.55 4.81 -4.15
CA THR A 138 -10.78 4.47 -4.88
C THR A 138 -12.05 5.09 -4.28
N GLY A 139 -11.98 5.56 -3.03
CA GLY A 139 -13.14 6.10 -2.32
C GLY A 139 -13.21 5.66 -0.87
N ILE A 140 -14.37 5.89 -0.25
CA ILE A 140 -14.67 5.39 1.10
C ILE A 140 -14.66 3.86 1.09
N SER A 141 -13.81 3.30 1.95
CA SER A 141 -13.54 1.86 2.04
C SER A 141 -14.17 1.30 3.31
N MET A 142 -15.18 0.45 3.14
CA MET A 142 -15.79 -0.28 4.26
C MET A 142 -14.77 -1.19 4.95
N GLY A 143 -13.84 -1.78 4.19
CA GLY A 143 -12.79 -2.65 4.73
C GLY A 143 -11.87 -1.90 5.69
N TYR A 144 -11.29 -0.79 5.22
CA TYR A 144 -10.42 0.04 6.06
C TYR A 144 -11.18 0.72 7.20
N THR A 145 -12.45 1.06 6.99
CA THR A 145 -13.30 1.60 8.07
C THR A 145 -13.41 0.58 9.21
N LYS A 146 -13.72 -0.69 8.90
CA LYS A 146 -13.76 -1.74 9.93
C LYS A 146 -12.40 -1.96 10.58
N GLU A 147 -11.34 -1.99 9.77
CA GLU A 147 -9.98 -2.29 10.23
C GLU A 147 -9.45 -1.24 11.20
N TYR A 148 -9.59 0.04 10.87
CA TYR A 148 -8.99 1.12 11.65
C TYR A 148 -9.95 1.81 12.64
N LEU A 149 -11.27 1.76 12.39
CA LEU A 149 -12.29 2.40 13.24
C LEU A 149 -13.23 1.39 13.92
N GLY A 150 -13.20 0.12 13.53
CA GLY A 150 -13.96 -0.97 14.15
C GLY A 150 -15.29 -1.30 13.44
N GLN A 151 -15.87 -2.44 13.81
CA GLN A 151 -17.10 -2.96 13.21
C GLN A 151 -18.27 -1.98 13.31
N ALA A 152 -18.42 -1.30 14.44
CA ALA A 152 -19.51 -0.35 14.66
C ALA A 152 -19.48 0.83 13.66
N ALA A 153 -18.29 1.33 13.31
CA ALA A 153 -18.13 2.38 12.31
C ALA A 153 -18.54 1.88 10.91
N GLN A 154 -18.15 0.66 10.55
CA GLN A 154 -18.57 0.03 9.29
C GLN A 154 -20.09 -0.15 9.21
N ASP A 155 -20.72 -0.65 10.27
CA ASP A 155 -22.17 -0.89 10.28
C ASP A 155 -22.95 0.42 10.12
N LYS A 156 -22.48 1.48 10.79
CA LYS A 156 -23.01 2.83 10.64
C LYS A 156 -22.86 3.34 9.20
N MET A 157 -21.69 3.14 8.58
CA MET A 157 -21.43 3.51 7.19
C MET A 157 -22.37 2.78 6.22
N ILE A 158 -22.56 1.46 6.39
CA ILE A 158 -23.52 0.67 5.58
C ILE A 158 -24.93 1.25 5.68
N GLY A 159 -25.34 1.71 6.87
CA GLY A 159 -26.62 2.37 7.09
C GLY A 159 -26.80 3.67 6.30
N TYR A 160 -25.73 4.45 6.08
CA TYR A 160 -25.81 5.66 5.25
C TYR A 160 -25.84 5.32 3.75
N VAL A 161 -24.99 4.42 3.27
CA VAL A 161 -24.90 4.06 1.84
C VAL A 161 -26.21 3.47 1.32
N LYS A 162 -26.91 2.66 2.14
CA LYS A 162 -28.18 2.04 1.75
C LYS A 162 -29.35 3.01 1.61
N ARG A 163 -29.29 4.17 2.25
CA ARG A 163 -30.42 5.12 2.28
C ARG A 163 -30.39 6.13 1.15
N ASP A 164 -29.19 6.64 0.83
CA ASP A 164 -29.07 7.88 0.06
C ASP A 164 -28.32 7.74 -1.28
N HIS A 165 -28.05 6.51 -1.75
CA HIS A 165 -27.31 6.27 -3.00
C HIS A 165 -26.02 7.11 -3.11
N MET A 166 -25.27 7.24 -2.01
CA MET A 166 -24.12 8.13 -1.96
C MET A 166 -22.97 7.66 -2.85
N GLU A 167 -22.37 8.61 -3.57
CA GLU A 167 -21.10 8.41 -4.27
C GLU A 167 -19.97 8.27 -3.25
N LEU A 168 -19.32 7.10 -3.23
CA LEU A 168 -18.23 6.82 -2.29
C LEU A 168 -16.89 7.40 -2.74
N ASP A 169 -16.80 7.85 -3.98
CA ASP A 169 -15.57 8.39 -4.56
C ASP A 169 -15.33 9.86 -4.19
N SER A 170 -16.35 10.56 -3.69
CA SER A 170 -16.35 12.00 -3.40
C SER A 170 -16.80 12.24 -1.96
N TYR A 171 -15.91 12.73 -1.12
CA TYR A 171 -16.18 12.84 0.31
C TYR A 171 -15.48 14.02 0.97
N THR A 172 -16.13 14.59 1.99
CA THR A 172 -15.55 15.64 2.84
C THR A 172 -15.23 15.07 4.20
N MET A 173 -14.00 15.26 4.65
CA MET A 173 -13.57 14.90 5.99
C MET A 173 -13.98 16.00 6.97
N SER A 174 -14.05 15.64 8.25
CA SER A 174 -14.46 16.50 9.37
C SER A 174 -13.53 17.69 9.63
N ASN A 175 -12.34 17.69 9.03
CA ASN A 175 -11.43 18.86 9.00
C ASN A 175 -11.70 19.81 7.81
N GLY A 176 -12.72 19.54 6.98
CA GLY A 176 -13.12 20.36 5.84
C GLY A 176 -12.43 20.00 4.51
N ILE A 177 -11.41 19.14 4.53
CA ILE A 177 -10.76 18.68 3.30
C ILE A 177 -11.73 17.81 2.51
N TYR A 178 -11.86 18.11 1.22
CA TYR A 178 -12.67 17.34 0.30
C TYR A 178 -11.79 16.56 -0.66
N CYS A 179 -12.04 15.27 -0.83
CA CYS A 179 -11.30 14.42 -1.76
C CYS A 179 -12.23 13.86 -2.82
N ASP A 180 -11.71 13.82 -4.05
CA ASP A 180 -12.34 13.25 -5.23
C ASP A 180 -11.40 12.18 -5.78
N SER A 181 -11.82 10.92 -5.64
CA SER A 181 -11.03 9.74 -5.95
C SER A 181 -10.95 9.49 -7.46
N LYS A 182 -11.97 9.92 -8.22
CA LYS A 182 -11.93 9.92 -9.69
C LYS A 182 -10.88 10.93 -10.20
N ALA A 183 -10.82 12.11 -9.58
CA ALA A 183 -9.85 13.14 -9.91
C ALA A 183 -8.45 12.91 -9.30
N LYS A 184 -8.33 11.96 -8.35
CA LYS A 184 -7.12 11.70 -7.54
C LYS A 184 -6.56 12.97 -6.90
N LYS A 185 -7.44 13.79 -6.35
CA LYS A 185 -7.10 15.08 -5.73
C LYS A 185 -7.92 15.34 -4.48
N CYS A 186 -7.26 15.91 -3.49
CA CYS A 186 -7.91 16.53 -2.34
C CYS A 186 -7.80 18.05 -2.44
N TYR A 187 -8.77 18.75 -1.86
CA TYR A 187 -8.95 20.18 -1.92
C TYR A 187 -9.23 20.73 -0.53
N ASN A 188 -8.91 22.01 -0.33
CA ASN A 188 -9.16 22.73 0.92
C ASN A 188 -10.64 22.77 1.34
N ASN A 189 -11.56 22.60 0.38
CA ASN A 189 -12.99 22.51 0.61
C ASN A 189 -13.71 21.82 -0.57
N LYS A 190 -15.00 21.54 -0.37
CA LYS A 190 -15.87 20.91 -1.37
C LYS A 190 -16.04 21.71 -2.67
N TRP A 191 -15.75 23.01 -2.69
CA TRP A 191 -15.84 23.87 -3.88
C TRP A 191 -14.58 23.80 -4.75
N LYS A 192 -13.60 22.97 -4.36
CA LYS A 192 -12.39 22.70 -5.14
C LYS A 192 -11.57 23.97 -5.43
N GLU A 193 -11.65 24.97 -4.56
CA GLU A 193 -11.00 26.27 -4.75
C GLU A 193 -9.46 26.16 -4.84
N LYS A 194 -8.87 25.28 -4.02
CA LYS A 194 -7.43 25.03 -4.02
C LYS A 194 -7.14 23.56 -3.74
N VAL A 195 -6.25 22.97 -4.54
CA VAL A 195 -5.72 21.62 -4.29
C VAL A 195 -4.91 21.62 -3.00
N ASP A 196 -5.23 20.69 -2.10
CA ASP A 196 -4.41 20.38 -0.93
C ASP A 196 -3.34 19.37 -1.33
N SER A 197 -2.11 19.83 -1.47
CA SER A 197 -0.98 19.00 -1.89
C SER A 197 -0.61 17.92 -0.87
N HIS A 198 -0.80 18.17 0.42
CA HIS A 198 -0.46 17.21 1.46
C HIS A 198 -1.39 16.00 1.40
N TYR A 199 -2.70 16.23 1.48
CA TYR A 199 -3.70 15.17 1.42
C TYR A 199 -3.71 14.46 0.06
N THR A 200 -3.52 15.22 -1.03
CA THR A 200 -3.43 14.63 -2.38
C THR A 200 -2.25 13.67 -2.49
N ASN A 201 -1.07 14.06 -2.01
CA ASN A 201 0.11 13.22 -2.11
C ASN A 201 -0.04 11.99 -1.20
N MET A 202 -0.43 12.18 0.07
CA MET A 202 -0.56 11.10 1.03
C MET A 202 -1.60 10.05 0.64
N LEU A 203 -2.65 10.45 -0.07
CA LEU A 203 -3.75 9.55 -0.42
C LEU A 203 -3.64 8.93 -1.82
N PHE A 204 -3.07 9.66 -2.80
CA PHE A 204 -3.17 9.26 -4.21
C PHE A 204 -1.84 9.09 -4.94
N ARG A 205 -0.69 9.43 -4.35
CA ARG A 205 0.60 9.47 -5.08
C ARG A 205 1.64 8.49 -4.57
#